data_AF-A0A9Q0IED1-F1
#
_entry.id   AF-A0A9Q0IED1-F1
#
_cell.length_a   1.000
_cell.length_b   1.000
_cell.length_c   1.000
_cell.angle_alpha   90.00
_cell.angle_beta   90.00
_cell.angle_gamma   90.00
#
_symmetry.space_group_name_H-M   'P 1'
#
loop_
_entity.id
_entity.type
_entity.pdbx_description
1 polymer ?
#
loop_
_entity_poly.entity_id
_entity_poly.type
_entity_poly.pdbx_seq_one_letter_code
_entity_poly.pdbx_strand_id
1 'polypeptide(L)' 'VLATWRLYLFAVKVPTKMEVTFNFLEIRAMNTFPEFQVVIDTDKTTYSLRLQTQEQVDHVVGHTNYALSRVFNNSIYA' A
#
# COMPACT_ATOMS: atom_id res chain seq x y z
N VAL A 1 -0.38 4.38 -7.30
CA VAL A 1 -1.44 5.31 -6.85
C VAL A 1 -2.05 4.76 -5.58
N LEU A 2 -2.12 5.59 -4.53
CA LEU A 2 -2.80 5.27 -3.28
C LEU A 2 -4.19 5.88 -3.31
N ALA A 3 -5.23 5.05 -3.33
CA ALA A 3 -6.60 5.49 -3.16
C ALA A 3 -7.03 5.33 -1.69
N THR A 4 -8.23 5.79 -1.36
CA THR A 4 -8.74 5.75 0.01
C THR A 4 -8.73 4.34 0.61
N TRP A 5 -9.00 3.29 -0.19
CA TRP A 5 -9.11 1.91 0.29
C TRP A 5 -8.31 0.88 -0.53
N ARG A 6 -7.62 1.32 -1.58
CA ARG A 6 -6.93 0.42 -2.52
C ARG A 6 -5.58 0.97 -2.93
N LEU A 7 -4.64 0.06 -3.11
CA LEU A 7 -3.38 0.32 -3.77
C LEU A 7 -3.48 -0.08 -5.24
N TYR A 8 -2.89 0.73 -6.13
CA TYR A 8 -2.76 0.44 -7.56
C TYR A 8 -1.31 0.60 -8.00
N LEU A 9 -0.74 -0.45 -8.59
CA LEU A 9 0.56 -0.43 -9.26
C LEU A 9 0.34 -0.51 -10.77
N PHE A 10 1.07 0.33 -11.49
CA PHE A 10 0.96 0.48 -12.93
C PHE A 10 2.32 0.24 -13.57
N ALA A 11 2.31 -0.35 -14.76
CA ALA A 11 3.50 -0.44 -15.60
C ALA A 11 3.95 0.97 -16.00
N VAL A 12 5.27 1.20 -16.02
CA VAL A 12 5.84 2.51 -16.39
C VAL A 12 5.71 2.80 -17.91
N LYS A 13 5.38 1.79 -18.73
CA LYS A 13 5.23 1.91 -20.19
C LYS A 13 3.91 2.59 -20.58
N VAL A 14 3.94 3.43 -21.64
CA VAL A 14 2.76 4.09 -22.20
C VAL A 14 2.25 3.31 -23.43
N PRO A 15 0.92 3.08 -23.58
CA PRO A 15 -0.14 3.42 -22.63
C PRO A 15 -0.06 2.60 -21.34
N THR A 16 -0.31 3.27 -20.22
CA THR A 16 -0.16 2.71 -18.86
C THR A 16 -1.15 1.56 -18.64
N LYS A 17 -0.62 0.37 -18.33
CA LYS A 17 -1.41 -0.81 -17.95
C LYS A 17 -1.41 -1.00 -16.44
N MET A 18 -2.57 -1.25 -15.84
CA MET A 18 -2.67 -1.67 -14.44
C MET A 18 -2.11 -3.09 -14.29
N GLU A 19 -1.16 -3.28 -13.39
CA GLU A 19 -0.55 -4.59 -13.15
C GLU A 19 -1.07 -5.23 -11.87
N VAL A 20 -1.22 -4.44 -10.80
CA VAL A 20 -1.60 -4.97 -9.49
C VAL A 20 -2.56 -4.01 -8.79
N THR A 21 -3.57 -4.57 -8.13
CA THR A 21 -4.38 -3.86 -7.14
C THR A 21 -4.78 -4.78 -6.00
N PHE A 22 -4.81 -4.23 -4.78
CA PHE A 22 -5.36 -4.91 -3.61
C PHE A 22 -6.03 -3.88 -2.69
N ASN A 23 -6.99 -4.34 -1.89
CA ASN A 23 -7.64 -3.58 -0.84
C ASN A 23 -6.74 -3.56 0.41
N PHE A 24 -6.70 -2.44 1.14
CA PHE A 24 -5.92 -2.35 2.37
C PHE A 24 -6.35 -3.36 3.44
N LEU A 25 -7.60 -3.83 3.42
CA LEU A 25 -8.08 -4.90 4.31
C LEU A 25 -7.49 -6.28 3.98
N GLU A 26 -6.92 -6.47 2.78
CA GLU A 26 -6.23 -7.71 2.42
C GLU A 26 -4.78 -7.76 2.98
N ILE A 27 -4.29 -6.67 3.59
CA ILE A 27 -2.93 -6.58 4.14
C ILE A 27 -2.86 -7.33 5.47
N ARG A 28 -1.97 -8.31 5.54
CA ARG A 28 -1.65 -9.06 6.77
C ARG A 28 -0.47 -8.47 7.51
N ALA A 29 0.53 -8.01 6.76
CA ALA A 29 1.71 -7.35 7.29
C ALA A 29 2.27 -6.35 6.29
N MET A 30 2.88 -5.29 6.81
CA MET A 30 3.64 -4.33 6.03
C MET A 30 4.95 -4.06 6.76
N ASN A 31 6.07 -4.29 6.06
CA ASN A 31 7.41 -4.15 6.62
C ASN A 31 8.24 -3.22 5.73
N THR A 32 9.06 -2.39 6.36
CA THR A 32 10.05 -1.56 5.67
C THR A 32 11.45 -2.14 5.88
N PHE A 33 12.27 -2.07 4.84
CA PHE A 33 13.64 -2.58 4.83
C PHE A 33 14.60 -1.49 4.34
N PRO A 34 15.93 -1.68 4.51
CA PRO A 34 16.93 -0.79 3.92
C PRO A 34 16.73 -0.59 2.40
N GLU A 35 17.38 0.43 1.83
CA GLU A 35 17.24 0.82 0.42
C GLU A 35 15.82 1.24 0.00
N PHE A 36 15.05 1.82 0.92
CA PHE A 36 13.70 2.32 0.65
C PHE A 36 12.73 1.24 0.15
N GLN A 37 12.89 0.01 0.66
CA GLN A 37 12.07 -1.12 0.28
C GLN A 37 10.86 -1.28 1.22
N VAL A 38 9.69 -1.51 0.63
CA VAL A 38 8.43 -1.81 1.31
C VAL A 38 7.96 -3.18 0.87
N VAL A 39 7.74 -4.08 1.81
CA VAL A 39 7.17 -5.41 1.57
C VAL A 39 5.77 -5.46 2.18
N ILE A 40 4.80 -5.85 1.35
CA ILE A 40 3.39 -5.91 1.72
C ILE A 40 2.93 -7.35 1.52
N ASP A 41 2.62 -8.01 2.62
CA ASP A 41 2.06 -9.35 2.63
C ASP A 41 0.54 -9.25 2.61
N THR A 42 -0.08 -9.86 1.59
CA THR A 42 -1.53 -10.01 1.51
C THR A 42 -1.92 -11.47 1.65
N ASP A 43 -3.21 -11.75 1.78
CA ASP A 43 -3.73 -13.13 1.81
C ASP A 43 -3.35 -13.95 0.57
N LYS A 44 -3.13 -13.29 -0.58
CA LYS A 44 -2.93 -13.95 -1.87
C LYS A 44 -1.48 -13.98 -2.32
N THR A 45 -0.70 -12.95 -1.98
CA THR A 45 0.67 -12.78 -2.46
C THR A 45 1.42 -11.73 -1.64
N THR A 46 2.74 -11.78 -1.74
CA THR A 46 3.65 -10.74 -1.24
C THR A 46 4.04 -9.79 -2.36
N TYR A 47 4.03 -8.50 -2.09
CA TYR A 47 4.50 -7.45 -2.99
C TYR A 47 5.74 -6.78 -2.41
N SER A 48 6.83 -6.76 -3.18
CA SER A 48 8.05 -6.04 -2.82
C SER A 48 8.21 -4.83 -3.72
N LEU A 49 8.23 -3.64 -3.11
CA LEU A 49 8.32 -2.36 -3.79
C LEU A 49 9.60 -1.66 -3.35
N ARG A 50 10.42 -1.19 -4.31
CA ARG A 50 11.58 -0.34 -4.01
C ARG A 50 11.28 1.09 -4.44
N LEU A 51 11.29 2.00 -3.49
CA LEU A 51 11.00 3.41 -3.69
C LEU A 51 12.30 4.20 -3.89
N GLN A 52 12.17 5.48 -4.24
CA GLN A 52 13.32 6.33 -4.55
C GLN A 52 13.85 7.09 -3.33
N THR A 53 13.00 7.33 -2.33
CA THR A 53 13.36 8.12 -1.14
C THR A 53 12.70 7.58 0.11
N GLN A 54 13.26 7.92 1.27
CA GLN A 54 12.67 7.59 2.58
C GLN A 54 11.30 8.27 2.77
N GLU A 55 11.16 9.52 2.33
CA GLU A 55 9.89 10.25 2.41
C GLU A 55 8.75 9.51 1.66
N GLN A 56 9.05 8.89 0.52
CA GLN A 56 8.07 8.07 -0.20
C GLN A 56 7.66 6.83 0.61
N VAL A 57 8.61 6.18 1.29
CA VAL A 57 8.32 5.05 2.19
C VAL A 57 7.39 5.49 3.30
N ASP A 58 7.75 6.57 3.99
CA ASP A 58 6.99 7.11 5.12
C ASP A 58 5.57 7.51 4.69
N HIS A 59 5.43 8.09 3.50
CA HIS A 59 4.13 8.46 2.95
C HIS A 59 3.24 7.24 2.63
N VAL A 60 3.81 6.15 2.08
CA VAL A 60 3.06 4.91 1.81
C VAL A 60 2.57 4.27 3.10
N VAL A 61 3.44 4.16 4.10
CA VAL A 61 3.11 3.59 5.40
C VAL A 61 2.08 4.46 6.13
N GLY A 62 2.31 5.77 6.17
CA GLY A 62 1.43 6.75 6.81
C GLY A 62 0.03 6.76 6.19
N HIS A 63 -0.07 6.80 4.86
CA HIS A 63 -1.36 6.75 4.16
C HIS A 63 -2.11 5.45 4.41
N THR A 64 -1.41 4.31 4.40
CA THR A 64 -2.05 3.01 4.67
C THR A 64 -2.61 2.96 6.08
N ASN A 65 -1.84 3.40 7.08
CA ASN A 65 -2.28 3.47 8.47
C ASN A 65 -3.46 4.45 8.65
N TYR A 66 -3.41 5.61 8.00
CA TYR A 66 -4.50 6.58 8.01
C TYR A 66 -5.79 6.01 7.40
N ALA A 67 -5.68 5.33 6.26
CA ALA A 67 -6.81 4.72 5.60
C ALA A 67 -7.44 3.60 6.45
N LEU A 68 -6.63 2.72 7.02
CA LEU A 68 -7.10 1.66 7.93
C LEU A 68 -7.74 2.26 9.19
N SER A 69 -7.14 3.30 9.79
CA SER A 69 -7.72 3.96 10.96
C SER A 69 -9.06 4.59 10.64
N ARG A 70 -9.25 5.19 9.46
CA ARG A 70 -10.58 5.70 9.03
C ARG A 70 -11.62 4.60 8.87
N VAL A 71 -11.24 3.42 8.38
CA VAL A 71 -12.15 2.28 8.24
C VAL A 71 -12.56 1.75 9.62
N PHE A 72 -11.60 1.50 10.51
CA PHE A 72 -11.88 0.91 11.81
C PHE A 72 -12.42 1.91 12.86
N ASN A 73 -12.02 3.18 12.81
CA ASN A 73 -12.55 4.19 13.74
C ASN A 73 -14.04 4.49 13.44
N ASN A 74 -14.46 4.38 12.17
CA ASN A 74 -15.88 4.43 11.81
C ASN A 74 -16.65 3.16 12.23
N SER A 75 -15.99 2.03 12.52
CA SER A 75 -16.65 0.79 12.94
C SER A 75 -16.85 0.64 14.45
N ILE A 76 -16.30 1.54 15.28
CA ILE A 76 -16.51 1.49 16.75
C ILE A 76 -17.87 2.11 17.15
N TYR A 77 -18.55 2.77 16.21
CA TYR A 77 -19.86 3.40 16.43
C TYR A 77 -21.00 2.77 15.59
N ALA A 78 -20.81 1.56 15.04
CA ALA A 78 -21.81 0.85 14.24
C ALA A 78 -22.40 -0.36 15.00
#